data_AF-A0AAJ1FC38-F1
#
_entry.id   AF-A0AAJ1FC38-F1
#
_cell.length_a   1.000
_cell.length_b   1.000
_cell.length_c   1.000
_cell.angle_alpha   90.00
_cell.angle_beta   90.00
_cell.angle_gamma   90.00
#
_symmetry.space_group_name_H-M   'P 1'
#
loop_
_entity.id
_entity.type
_entity.pdbx_description
1 polymer ?
#
loop_
_entity_poly.entity_id
_entity_poly.type
_entity_poly.pdbx_seq_one_letter_code
_entity_poly.pdbx_strand_id
1 'polypeptide(L)' 'MIKSDNTKLERAIAILDLPLTLALIREFNYLADTATGAEARKIGELHGALFLKVSENRELFVEAMEEGLI' A
#
# COMPACT_ATOMS: atom_id res chain seq x y z
N MET A 1 -27.87 8.38 -4.70
CA MET A 1 -26.74 7.67 -5.36
C MET A 1 -25.60 7.64 -4.35
N ILE A 2 -25.38 6.50 -3.68
CA ILE A 2 -24.28 6.37 -2.71
C ILE A 2 -23.01 6.26 -3.55
N LYS A 3 -22.24 7.35 -3.65
CA LYS A 3 -20.83 7.26 -4.07
C LYS A 3 -20.14 6.46 -2.96
N SER A 4 -19.78 5.22 -3.25
CA SER A 4 -18.87 4.47 -2.38
C SER A 4 -17.54 5.23 -2.40
N ASP A 5 -17.16 5.85 -1.29
CA ASP A 5 -15.90 6.56 -1.12
C ASP A 5 -14.72 5.56 -1.22
N ASN A 6 -14.39 5.08 -2.42
CA ASN A 6 -13.24 4.20 -2.70
C ASN A 6 -11.90 4.96 -2.59
N THR A 7 -11.84 6.02 -1.80
CA THR A 7 -10.72 6.97 -1.80
C THR A 7 -9.45 6.34 -1.24
N LYS A 8 -9.54 5.35 -0.33
CA LYS A 8 -8.34 4.64 0.16
C LYS A 8 -7.84 3.65 -0.86
N LEU A 9 -8.73 2.92 -1.54
CA LEU A 9 -8.33 2.01 -2.61
C LEU A 9 -7.67 2.77 -3.77
N GLU A 10 -8.28 3.87 -4.22
CA GLU A 10 -7.71 4.73 -5.26
C GLU A 10 -6.34 5.26 -4.86
N ARG A 11 -6.19 5.68 -3.59
CA ARG A 11 -4.90 6.13 -3.06
C ARG A 11 -3.87 5.01 -2.98
N ALA A 12 -4.26 3.81 -2.54
CA ALA A 12 -3.38 2.65 -2.47
C ALA A 12 -2.87 2.24 -3.87
N ILE A 13 -3.73 2.29 -4.89
CA ILE A 13 -3.33 2.08 -6.30
C ILE A 13 -2.37 3.19 -6.74
N ALA A 14 -2.69 4.45 -6.46
CA ALA A 14 -1.82 5.57 -6.84
C ALA A 14 -0.44 5.50 -6.17
N ILE A 15 -0.34 5.03 -4.93
CA ILE A 15 0.95 4.79 -4.26
C ILE A 15 1.79 3.79 -5.06
N LEU A 16 1.18 2.72 -5.57
CA LEU A 16 1.87 1.72 -6.38
C LEU A 16 2.32 2.22 -7.75
N ASP A 17 1.88 3.39 -8.22
CA ASP A 17 2.39 4.03 -9.44
C ASP A 17 3.53 5.01 -9.18
N LEU A 18 3.75 5.41 -7.92
CA LEU A 18 4.82 6.34 -7.52
C LEU A 18 6.16 5.62 -7.33
N PRO A 19 7.29 6.35 -7.41
CA PRO A 19 8.56 5.89 -6.85
C PRO A 19 8.39 5.66 -5.35
N LEU A 20 8.50 4.41 -4.90
CA LEU A 20 8.22 4.07 -3.52
C LEU A 20 9.27 4.66 -2.58
N THR A 21 8.79 5.09 -1.41
CA THR A 21 9.59 5.57 -0.28
C THR A 21 8.99 4.96 0.99
N LEU A 22 9.74 4.92 2.09
CA LEU A 22 9.21 4.44 3.38
C LEU A 22 7.92 5.15 3.79
N ALA A 23 7.82 6.45 3.55
CA ALA A 23 6.61 7.22 3.86
C ALA A 23 5.39 6.73 3.08
N LEU A 24 5.55 6.39 1.80
CA LEU A 24 4.48 5.86 0.96
C LEU A 24 4.10 4.43 1.34
N ILE A 25 5.07 3.61 1.76
CA ILE A 25 4.79 2.24 2.26
C ILE A 25 4.00 2.32 3.57
N ARG A 26 4.39 3.21 4.49
CA ARG A 26 3.64 3.48 5.73
C ARG A 26 2.22 3.98 5.46
N GLU A 27 2.07 4.88 4.48
CA GLU A 27 0.76 5.37 4.06
C GLU A 27 -0.10 4.21 3.52
N PHE A 28 0.45 3.35 2.66
CA PHE A 28 -0.25 2.18 2.14
C PHE A 28 -0.71 1.26 3.28
N ASN A 29 0.17 0.93 4.23
CA ASN A 29 -0.18 0.07 5.36
C ASN A 29 -1.28 0.70 6.23
N TYR A 30 -1.21 2.02 6.49
CA TYR A 30 -2.26 2.74 7.20
C TYR A 30 -3.61 2.68 6.46
N LEU A 31 -3.62 2.81 5.13
CA LEU A 31 -4.83 2.69 4.32
C LEU A 31 -5.40 1.28 4.39
N ALA A 32 -4.55 0.26 4.37
CA ALA A 32 -4.97 -1.14 4.52
C ALA A 32 -5.58 -1.42 5.90
N ASP A 33 -4.93 -0.95 6.97
CA ASP A 33 -5.35 -1.16 8.35
C ASP A 33 -6.65 -0.45 8.69
N THR A 34 -6.91 0.70 8.06
CA THR A 34 -8.11 1.53 8.33
C THR A 34 -9.25 1.32 7.33
N ALA A 35 -9.03 0.57 6.25
CA ALA A 35 -10.08 0.22 5.32
C ALA A 35 -11.03 -0.82 5.94
N THR A 36 -12.27 -0.88 5.43
CA THR A 36 -13.27 -1.82 5.92
C THR A 36 -14.02 -2.50 4.78
N GLY A 37 -14.60 -3.67 5.07
CA GLY A 37 -15.44 -4.40 4.12
C GLY A 37 -14.75 -4.71 2.80
N ALA A 38 -15.41 -4.40 1.68
CA ALA A 38 -14.90 -4.68 0.35
C ALA A 38 -13.66 -3.85 -0.02
N GLU A 39 -13.47 -2.67 0.58
CA GLU A 39 -12.28 -1.83 0.35
C GLU A 39 -11.04 -2.49 0.96
N ALA A 40 -11.13 -2.96 2.20
CA ALA A 40 -10.02 -3.65 2.89
C ALA A 40 -9.56 -4.88 2.13
N ARG A 41 -10.51 -5.69 1.63
CA ARG A 41 -10.19 -6.87 0.82
C ARG A 41 -9.38 -6.50 -0.42
N LYS A 42 -9.80 -5.47 -1.15
CA LYS A 42 -9.12 -5.03 -2.38
C LYS A 42 -7.74 -4.46 -2.11
N ILE A 43 -7.56 -3.68 -1.04
CA ILE A 43 -6.23 -3.18 -0.64
C ILE A 43 -5.34 -4.35 -0.16
N GLY A 44 -5.90 -5.34 0.53
CA GLY A 44 -5.20 -6.58 0.89
C GLY A 44 -4.65 -7.32 -0.34
N GLU A 45 -5.43 -7.42 -1.41
CA GLU A 45 -5.00 -8.02 -2.69
C GLU A 45 -3.83 -7.25 -3.35
N LEU A 46 -3.63 -5.97 -3.03
CA LEU A 46 -2.52 -5.14 -3.53
C LEU A 46 -1.20 -5.31 -2.77
N HIS A 47 -1.17 -5.96 -1.60
CA HIS A 47 0.07 -6.14 -0.82
C HIS A 47 1.14 -6.92 -1.59
N GLY A 48 0.76 -7.91 -2.40
CA GLY A 48 1.70 -8.64 -3.24
C GLY A 48 2.40 -7.72 -4.25
N ALA A 49 1.66 -6.75 -4.82
CA ALA A 49 2.22 -5.77 -5.74
C ALA A 49 3.14 -4.78 -5.02
N LEU A 50 2.78 -4.35 -3.81
CA LEU A 50 3.66 -3.53 -2.95
C LEU A 50 4.98 -4.26 -2.68
N PHE A 51 4.93 -5.51 -2.21
CA PHE A 51 6.11 -6.30 -1.90
C PHE A 51 7.03 -6.46 -3.12
N LEU A 52 6.47 -6.84 -4.28
CA LEU A 52 7.24 -6.97 -5.52
C LEU A 52 7.92 -5.65 -5.89
N LYS A 53 7.19 -4.53 -5.87
CA LYS A 53 7.73 -3.23 -6.25
C LYS A 53 8.81 -2.74 -5.28
N VAL A 54 8.63 -2.96 -3.97
CA VAL A 54 9.67 -2.64 -2.98
C VAL A 54 10.92 -3.50 -3.21
N SER A 55 10.75 -4.78 -3.55
CA SER A 55 11.88 -5.71 -3.81
C SER A 55 12.73 -5.36 -5.03
N GLU A 56 12.24 -4.52 -5.95
CA GLU A 56 13.00 -4.01 -7.09
C GLU A 56 14.11 -3.02 -6.67
N ASN A 57 13.98 -2.40 -5.49
CA ASN A 57 15.00 -1.53 -4.90
C ASN A 57 15.54 -2.15 -3.60
N ARG A 58 16.75 -2.69 -3.67
CA ARG A 58 17.39 -3.40 -2.55
C ARG A 58 17.54 -2.55 -1.28
N GLU A 59 17.88 -1.27 -1.41
CA GLU A 59 18.07 -0.38 -0.25
C GLU A 59 16.73 -0.15 0.45
N LEU A 60 15.71 0.26 -0.31
CA LEU A 60 14.36 0.45 0.21
C LEU A 60 13.78 -0.84 0.80
N PHE A 61 14.04 -1.99 0.17
CA PHE A 61 13.58 -3.28 0.68
C PHE A 61 14.19 -3.61 2.05
N VAL A 62 15.49 -3.42 2.23
CA VAL A 62 16.15 -3.66 3.53
C VAL A 62 15.59 -2.71 4.58
N GLU A 63 15.48 -1.41 4.28
CA GLU A 63 14.92 -0.43 5.21
C GLU A 63 13.47 -0.76 5.59
N ALA A 64 12.63 -1.13 4.61
CA ALA A 64 11.24 -1.47 4.86
C ALA A 64 11.08 -2.76 5.70
N MET A 65 11.97 -3.76 5.52
CA MET A 65 12.03 -4.95 6.37
C MET A 65 12.47 -4.63 7.80
N GLU A 66 13.48 -3.77 7.97
CA GLU A 66 13.96 -3.32 9.29
C GLU A 66 12.89 -2.54 10.06
N GLU A 67 12.06 -1.77 9.35
CA GLU A 67 10.90 -1.07 9.92
C GLU A 67 9.64 -1.96 10.08
N GLY A 68 9.67 -3.21 9.62
CA GLY A 68 8.54 -4.14 9.70
C GLY A 68 7.34 -3.72 8.84
N LEU A 69 7.59 -3.08 7.70
CA LEU A 69 6.57 -2.55 6.79
C LEU A 69 6.17 -3.52 5.67
N ILE A 70 6.98 -4.55 5.39
CA ILE A 70 6.76 -5.57 4.35
C ILE A 70 7.15 -6.97 4.83
#